data_AF-A0AAD8YE48-F1
#
_entry.id   AF-A0AAD8YE48-F1
#
_cell.length_a   1.000
_cell.length_b   1.000
_cell.length_c   1.000
_cell.angle_alpha   90.00
_cell.angle_beta   90.00
_cell.angle_gamma   90.00
#
_symmetry.space_group_name_H-M   'P 1'
#
loop_
_entity.id
_entity.type
_entity.pdbx_description
1 polymer ?
#
loop_
_entity_poly.entity_id
_entity_poly.type
_entity_poly.pdbx_seq_one_letter_code
_entity_poly.pdbx_strand_id
1 'polypeptide(L)'
;MKSVIAVALDINNFLNFEYGEYDDKLWDNDAKKDVYNKWDPATPRSTRNFNPFETFEGNSPDASGIYPGEARYKDPRSVDVSYRIMMEERHEYDQREANPKAGSKPGCAGCKS
;
A
#
# COMPACT_ATOMS: atom_id res chain seq x y z
N MET A 1 -12.34 -29.79 -44.58
CA MET A 1 -13.12 -29.06 -43.57
C MET A 1 -12.15 -28.19 -42.78
N LYS A 2 -12.25 -26.87 -42.88
CA LYS A 2 -11.38 -25.93 -42.15
C LYS A 2 -11.89 -25.84 -40.70
N SER A 3 -11.15 -26.41 -39.75
CA SER A 3 -11.43 -26.19 -38.33
C SER A 3 -10.81 -24.87 -37.93
N VAL A 4 -11.65 -23.84 -37.82
CA VAL A 4 -11.29 -22.53 -37.30
C VAL A 4 -11.45 -22.63 -35.79
N ILE A 5 -10.36 -22.86 -35.07
CA ILE A 5 -10.34 -22.69 -33.62
C ILE A 5 -10.32 -21.18 -33.38
N ALA A 6 -11.41 -20.69 -32.80
CA ALA A 6 -11.55 -19.31 -32.39
C ALA A 6 -10.49 -18.97 -31.34
N VAL A 7 -9.52 -18.12 -31.70
CA VAL A 7 -8.79 -17.30 -30.74
C VAL A 7 -9.73 -16.16 -30.37
N ALA A 8 -10.61 -16.42 -29.41
CA ALA A 8 -11.49 -15.42 -28.83
C ALA A 8 -10.80 -14.85 -27.59
N LEU A 9 -10.34 -13.60 -27.76
CA LEU A 9 -10.14 -12.55 -26.77
C LEU A 9 -9.24 -12.82 -25.57
N ASP A 10 -8.18 -12.02 -25.45
CA ASP A 10 -7.84 -11.45 -24.14
C ASP A 10 -7.35 -9.99 -24.25
N ILE A 11 -8.11 -9.18 -25.00
CA ILE A 11 -7.95 -7.71 -25.05
C ILE A 11 -8.44 -7.03 -23.75
N ASN A 12 -8.92 -7.78 -22.76
CA ASN A 12 -9.48 -7.23 -21.51
C ASN A 12 -8.46 -7.03 -20.38
N ASN A 13 -7.20 -7.44 -20.56
CA ASN A 13 -6.25 -7.43 -19.45
C ASN A 13 -5.57 -6.08 -19.16
N PHE A 14 -5.98 -4.99 -19.84
CA PHE A 14 -5.49 -3.62 -19.59
C PHE A 14 -6.41 -2.79 -18.69
N LEU A 15 -7.57 -3.30 -18.26
CA LEU A 15 -8.60 -2.49 -17.59
C LEU A 15 -8.82 -2.80 -16.09
N ASN A 16 -8.22 -3.87 -15.56
CA ASN A 16 -8.40 -4.23 -14.15
C ASN A 16 -7.25 -3.64 -13.32
N PHE A 17 -7.55 -2.54 -12.62
CA PHE A 17 -6.68 -2.02 -11.58
C PHE A 17 -6.59 -3.04 -10.45
N GLU A 18 -5.38 -3.42 -10.04
CA GLU A 18 -5.16 -4.30 -8.89
C GLU A 18 -5.17 -3.46 -7.61
N TYR A 19 -6.10 -3.75 -6.71
CA TYR A 19 -6.14 -3.12 -5.39
C TYR A 19 -5.20 -3.83 -4.39
N GLY A 20 -4.85 -3.13 -3.31
CA GLY A 20 -3.98 -3.65 -2.26
C GLY A 20 -4.60 -4.78 -1.45
N GLU A 21 -3.77 -5.45 -0.66
CA GLU A 21 -4.17 -6.66 0.09
C GLU A 21 -5.30 -6.44 1.08
N TYR A 22 -5.35 -5.23 1.63
CA TYR A 22 -6.31 -4.79 2.63
C TYR A 22 -7.39 -3.87 2.05
N ASP A 23 -7.54 -3.83 0.73
CA ASP A 23 -8.64 -3.12 0.09
C ASP A 23 -10.00 -3.65 0.56
N ASP A 24 -10.91 -2.74 0.86
CA ASP A 24 -12.21 -3.00 1.49
C ASP A 24 -12.13 -3.83 2.80
N LYS A 25 -10.94 -3.94 3.44
CA LYS A 25 -10.71 -4.58 4.75
C LYS A 25 -10.48 -3.54 5.84
N LEU A 26 -10.31 -4.00 7.08
CA LEU A 26 -9.88 -3.15 8.19
C LEU A 26 -8.44 -2.71 7.92
N TRP A 27 -8.17 -1.40 8.03
CA TRP A 27 -6.84 -0.83 7.82
C TRP A 27 -6.24 -0.36 9.14
N ASP A 28 -6.03 -1.32 10.03
CA ASP A 28 -5.43 -1.12 11.34
C ASP A 28 -3.89 -1.15 11.29
N ASN A 29 -3.28 -0.88 12.43
CA ASN A 29 -1.83 -0.86 12.55
C ASN A 29 -1.20 -2.25 12.31
N ASP A 30 -1.90 -3.34 12.60
CA ASP A 30 -1.44 -4.69 12.30
C ASP A 30 -1.40 -4.97 10.79
N ALA A 31 -2.44 -4.57 10.05
CA ALA A 31 -2.47 -4.60 8.59
C ALA A 31 -1.33 -3.76 7.97
N LYS A 32 -1.10 -2.55 8.50
CA LYS A 32 0.02 -1.71 8.07
C LYS A 32 1.37 -2.36 8.35
N LYS A 33 1.56 -3.01 9.50
CA LYS A 33 2.79 -3.76 9.82
C LYS A 33 3.00 -4.92 8.85
N ASP A 34 1.97 -5.67 8.50
CA ASP A 34 2.06 -6.76 7.52
C ASP A 34 2.50 -6.24 6.14
N VAL A 35 1.87 -5.17 5.64
CA VAL A 35 2.27 -4.54 4.37
C VAL A 35 3.69 -3.99 4.43
N TYR A 36 4.10 -3.35 5.53
CA TYR A 36 5.46 -2.83 5.72
C TYR A 36 6.52 -3.96 5.76
N ASN A 37 6.19 -5.10 6.37
CA ASN A 37 7.07 -6.26 6.39
C ASN A 37 7.30 -6.83 4.99
N LYS A 38 6.29 -6.78 4.12
CA LYS A 38 6.36 -7.21 2.71
C LYS A 38 7.00 -6.17 1.79
N TRP A 39 6.89 -4.88 2.10
CA TRP A 39 7.39 -3.78 1.27
C TRP A 39 8.90 -3.88 1.00
N ASP A 40 9.30 -3.84 -0.26
CA ASP A 40 10.70 -3.75 -0.68
C ASP A 40 11.01 -2.32 -1.18
N PRO A 41 11.83 -1.54 -0.46
CA PRO A 41 12.21 -0.18 -0.85
C PRO A 41 12.94 -0.09 -2.20
N ALA A 42 13.58 -1.18 -2.64
CA ALA A 42 14.36 -1.23 -3.88
C ALA A 42 13.50 -1.56 -5.11
N THR A 43 12.29 -2.10 -4.91
CA THR A 43 11.35 -2.43 -5.98
C THR A 43 10.43 -1.24 -6.26
N PRO A 44 10.07 -0.94 -7.52
CA PRO A 44 9.14 0.14 -7.84
C PRO A 44 7.83 0.09 -7.05
N ARG A 45 7.29 1.26 -6.71
CA ARG A 45 5.98 1.37 -6.04
C ARG A 45 4.89 0.69 -6.87
N SER A 46 4.03 -0.06 -6.20
CA SER A 46 2.78 -0.59 -6.75
C SER A 46 1.74 -0.72 -5.65
N THR A 47 0.50 -1.09 -5.99
CA THR A 47 -0.53 -1.40 -5.00
C THR A 47 -0.21 -2.61 -4.12
N ARG A 48 0.81 -3.38 -4.49
CA ARG A 48 1.34 -4.55 -3.77
C ARG A 48 2.72 -4.29 -3.15
N ASN A 49 3.34 -3.15 -3.44
CA ASN A 49 4.66 -2.77 -2.93
C ASN A 49 4.71 -1.27 -2.60
N PHE A 50 4.37 -0.91 -1.37
CA PHE A 50 4.43 0.47 -0.89
C PHE A 50 4.69 0.51 0.62
N ASN A 51 5.20 1.64 1.12
CA ASN A 51 5.33 1.86 2.56
C ASN A 51 4.03 2.43 3.13
N PRO A 52 3.30 1.71 4.01
CA PRO A 52 2.04 2.19 4.59
C PRO A 52 2.23 3.23 5.72
N PHE A 53 3.46 3.47 6.16
CA PHE A 53 3.82 4.44 7.20
C PHE A 53 4.52 5.69 6.65
N GLU A 54 4.75 5.77 5.35
CA GLU A 54 5.28 6.99 4.74
C GLU A 54 4.17 8.06 4.67
N THR A 55 4.58 9.33 4.58
CA THR A 55 3.65 10.45 4.37
C THR A 55 4.01 11.21 3.11
N PHE A 56 3.01 11.63 2.35
CA PHE A 56 3.15 12.53 1.21
C PHE A 56 2.16 13.68 1.36
N GLU A 57 2.65 14.92 1.28
CA GLU A 57 1.86 16.15 1.50
C GLU A 57 1.07 16.12 2.83
N GLY A 58 1.63 15.48 3.86
CA GLY A 58 1.02 15.37 5.19
C GLY A 58 -0.04 14.26 5.34
N ASN A 59 -0.31 13.48 4.30
CA ASN A 59 -1.28 12.38 4.32
C ASN A 59 -0.60 11.01 4.27
N SER A 60 -1.27 9.99 4.80
CA SER A 60 -0.91 8.58 4.62
C SER A 60 -1.63 8.00 3.40
N PRO A 61 -1.06 6.98 2.73
CA PRO A 61 -1.76 6.28 1.67
C PRO A 61 -2.89 5.38 2.22
N ASP A 62 -3.83 5.02 1.35
CA ASP A 62 -4.84 4.01 1.62
C ASP A 62 -4.27 2.57 1.65
N ALA A 63 -5.14 1.59 1.83
CA ALA A 63 -4.79 0.16 1.85
C ALA A 63 -4.25 -0.38 0.50
N SER A 64 -4.30 0.43 -0.55
CA SER A 64 -3.75 0.17 -1.89
C SER A 64 -2.54 1.04 -2.21
N GLY A 65 -2.01 1.81 -1.26
CA GLY A 65 -0.84 2.66 -1.50
C GLY A 65 -1.16 3.95 -2.28
N ILE A 66 -2.43 4.35 -2.36
CA ILE A 66 -2.89 5.51 -3.13
C ILE A 66 -3.13 6.68 -2.16
N TYR A 67 -2.74 7.88 -2.53
CA TYR A 67 -2.92 9.07 -1.69
C TYR A 67 -4.26 9.76 -1.94
N PRO A 68 -4.80 10.47 -0.93
CA PRO A 68 -5.96 11.33 -1.11
C PRO A 68 -5.78 12.27 -2.31
N GLY A 69 -6.78 12.33 -3.19
CA GLY A 69 -6.75 13.15 -4.41
C GLY A 69 -6.22 12.43 -5.66
N GLU A 70 -5.63 11.23 -5.52
CA GLU A 70 -5.24 10.41 -6.66
C GLU A 70 -6.41 9.56 -7.18
N ALA A 71 -6.31 9.13 -8.44
CA ALA A 71 -7.31 8.25 -9.03
C ALA A 71 -7.39 6.92 -8.26
N ARG A 72 -8.61 6.42 -8.05
CA ARG A 72 -8.91 5.15 -7.35
C ARG A 72 -8.67 5.14 -5.84
N TYR A 73 -8.29 6.27 -5.23
CA TYR A 73 -8.19 6.38 -3.77
C TYR A 73 -9.49 5.97 -3.10
N LYS A 74 -9.38 5.19 -2.01
CA LYS A 74 -10.50 4.84 -1.13
C LYS A 74 -10.16 5.19 0.31
N ASP A 75 -11.08 5.85 1.00
CA ASP A 75 -10.93 6.10 2.43
C ASP A 75 -10.85 4.77 3.19
N PRO A 76 -9.76 4.54 3.95
CA PRO A 76 -9.63 3.30 4.70
C PRO A 76 -10.69 3.19 5.79
N ARG A 77 -11.11 1.96 6.09
CA ARG A 77 -11.97 1.72 7.25
C ARG A 77 -11.17 1.99 8.53
N SER A 78 -11.48 3.13 9.16
CA SER A 78 -10.89 3.55 10.41
C SER A 78 -11.16 2.56 11.53
N VAL A 79 -10.17 2.42 12.40
CA VAL A 79 -10.27 1.66 13.66
C VAL A 79 -10.64 2.59 14.81
N ASP A 80 -10.95 1.99 15.95
CA ASP A 80 -11.20 2.74 17.17
C ASP A 80 -9.92 3.42 17.66
N VAL A 81 -10.01 4.69 18.07
CA VAL A 81 -8.87 5.50 18.48
C VAL A 81 -8.96 5.76 19.98
N SER A 82 -7.95 5.34 20.73
CA SER A 82 -7.82 5.64 22.16
C SER A 82 -6.41 6.11 22.50
N TYR A 83 -6.28 6.90 23.57
CA TYR A 83 -4.97 7.40 24.02
C TYR A 83 -3.94 6.27 24.21
N ARG A 84 -4.37 5.12 24.74
CA ARG A 84 -3.51 3.95 24.89
C ARG A 84 -2.98 3.45 23.55
N ILE A 85 -3.85 3.30 22.56
CA ILE A 85 -3.46 2.87 21.20
C ILE A 85 -2.50 3.88 20.57
N MET A 86 -2.74 5.19 20.73
CA MET A 86 -1.84 6.22 20.21
C MET A 86 -0.43 6.14 20.81
N MET A 87 -0.31 5.83 22.10
CA MET A 87 0.99 5.66 22.76
C MET A 87 1.72 4.39 22.31
N GLU A 88 0.99 3.30 22.08
CA GLU A 88 1.51 2.06 21.51
C GLU A 88 2.03 2.30 20.07
N GLU A 89 1.24 2.95 19.20
CA GLU A 89 1.63 3.29 17.82
C GLU A 89 2.81 4.26 17.76
N ARG A 90 2.90 5.21 18.71
CA ARG A 90 4.05 6.10 18.84
C ARG A 90 5.32 5.33 19.18
N HIS A 91 5.25 4.36 20.09
CA HIS A 91 6.41 3.54 20.41
C HIS A 91 6.89 2.73 19.20
N GLU A 92 5.97 2.17 18.42
CA GLU A 92 6.32 1.48 17.18
C GLU A 92 6.88 2.42 16.11
N TYR A 93 6.38 3.66 16.03
CA TYR A 93 6.97 4.70 15.17
C TYR A 93 8.43 4.96 15.54
N ASP A 94 8.73 5.16 16.82
CA ASP A 94 10.10 5.40 17.30
C ASP A 94 11.02 4.21 16.97
N GLN A 95 10.52 2.98 17.09
CA GLN A 95 11.26 1.77 16.72
C GLN A 95 11.59 1.70 15.22
N ARG A 96 10.62 2.06 14.36
CA ARG A 96 10.80 2.11 12.89
C ARG A 96 11.77 3.20 12.47
N GLU A 97 11.72 4.36 13.13
CA GLU A 97 12.64 5.48 12.87
C GLU A 97 14.08 5.14 13.28
N ALA A 98 14.25 4.48 14.43
CA ALA A 98 15.56 4.02 14.88
C ALA A 98 16.13 2.87 14.03
N ASN A 99 15.26 2.07 13.39
CA ASN A 99 15.63 0.89 12.62
C ASN A 99 14.93 0.87 11.25
N PRO A 100 15.24 1.82 10.35
CA PRO A 100 14.60 1.86 9.04
C PRO A 100 14.99 0.63 8.22
N LYS A 101 14.05 0.10 7.44
CA LYS A 101 14.30 -1.01 6.53
C LYS A 101 15.42 -0.65 5.55
N ALA A 102 16.32 -1.59 5.27
CA ALA A 102 17.43 -1.35 4.34
C ALA A 102 16.91 -0.85 2.98
N GLY A 103 17.47 0.25 2.48
CA GLY A 103 17.02 0.89 1.24
C GLY A 103 15.89 1.92 1.39
N SER A 104 15.27 2.04 2.57
CA SER A 104 14.27 3.06 2.91
C SER A 104 14.92 4.44 3.05
N LYS A 105 15.34 5.04 1.95
CA LYS A 105 15.90 6.39 1.85
C LYS A 105 14.87 7.31 1.17
N PRO A 106 14.95 8.64 1.38
CA PRO A 106 14.13 9.58 0.62
C PRO A 106 14.23 9.34 -0.88
N GLY A 107 13.09 9.20 -1.56
CA GLY A 107 13.02 8.92 -3.00
C GLY A 107 13.37 7.48 -3.41
N CYS A 108 13.28 6.49 -2.49
CA CYS A 108 13.44 5.09 -2.85
C CYS A 108 12.43 4.65 -3.93
N ALA A 109 12.76 3.60 -4.70
CA ALA A 109 11.90 3.14 -5.80
C ALA A 109 10.50 2.72 -5.33
N GLY A 110 10.42 2.15 -4.13
CA GLY A 110 9.17 1.75 -3.48
C GLY A 110 8.45 2.87 -2.72
N CYS A 111 9.02 4.07 -2.67
CA CYS A 111 8.50 5.23 -1.97
C CYS A 111 7.59 6.05 -2.91
N LYS A 112 6.76 6.93 -2.34
CA LYS A 112 6.11 7.98 -3.13
C LYS A 112 7.15 9.03 -3.54
N SER A 113 7.22 9.32 -4.85
CA SER A 113 8.05 10.38 -5.46
C SER A 113 7.23 11.61 -5.80
#